data_AF-A0A061QKV7-F1
#
_entry.id   AF-A0A061QKV7-F1
#
_cell.length_a   1.000
_cell.length_b   1.000
_cell.length_c   1.000
_cell.angle_alpha   90.00
_cell.angle_beta   90.00
_cell.angle_gamma   90.00
#
_symmetry.space_group_name_H-M   'P 1'
#
loop_
_entity.id
_entity.type
_entity.pdbx_description
1 polymer ?
#
loop_
_entity_poly.entity_id
_entity_poly.type
_entity_poly.pdbx_seq_one_letter_code
_entity_poly.pdbx_strand_id
1 'polypeptide(L)'
;MRTSFQHFDKDRSGQLDLNEIHQAITHAGFQLDQHAFYATCKAFDPDRTGTLGEPEFIALTIFLQSAKGIFEAFDTTRSGSVTFSFPQFVFAAANTR
;
A
#
# COMPACT_ATOMS: atom_id res chain seq x y z
N MET A 1 -11.92 -7.10 3.26
CA MET A 1 -10.49 -7.18 3.60
C MET A 1 -10.14 -8.46 4.37
N ARG A 2 -10.87 -8.84 5.43
CA ARG A 2 -10.66 -10.14 6.11
C ARG A 2 -10.64 -11.36 5.19
N THR A 3 -11.61 -11.44 4.30
CA THR A 3 -11.69 -12.49 3.26
C THR A 3 -10.58 -12.40 2.23
N SER A 4 -10.08 -11.19 1.94
CA SER A 4 -8.93 -10.98 1.06
C SER A 4 -7.63 -11.45 1.73
N PHE A 5 -7.42 -11.12 3.00
CA PHE A 5 -6.25 -11.59 3.77
C PHE A 5 -6.17 -13.12 3.77
N GLN A 6 -7.26 -13.80 4.15
CA GLN A 6 -7.34 -15.26 4.16
C GLN A 6 -7.21 -15.90 2.77
N HIS A 7 -7.54 -15.16 1.70
CA HIS A 7 -7.38 -15.63 0.34
C HIS A 7 -5.90 -15.63 -0.10
N PHE A 8 -5.11 -14.68 0.42
CA PHE A 8 -3.70 -14.54 0.06
C PHE A 8 -2.74 -15.24 1.03
N ASP A 9 -3.16 -15.50 2.27
CA ASP A 9 -2.45 -16.35 3.25
C ASP A 9 -2.55 -17.83 2.84
N LYS A 10 -1.68 -18.24 1.91
CA LYS A 10 -1.76 -19.56 1.27
C LYS A 10 -1.30 -20.67 2.18
N ASP A 11 -0.31 -20.38 3.02
CA ASP A 11 0.24 -21.33 3.97
C ASP A 11 -0.55 -21.37 5.29
N ARG A 12 -1.50 -20.45 5.47
CA ARG A 12 -2.34 -20.30 6.68
C ARG A 12 -1.49 -20.02 7.92
N SER A 13 -0.37 -19.33 7.73
CA SER A 13 0.52 -18.91 8.82
C SER A 13 -0.12 -17.84 9.70
N GLY A 14 -1.18 -17.17 9.21
CA GLY A 14 -1.79 -16.02 9.86
C GLY A 14 -1.01 -14.72 9.60
N GLN A 15 -0.03 -14.76 8.70
CA GLN A 15 0.78 -13.63 8.26
C GLN A 15 0.97 -13.72 6.74
N LEU A 16 1.23 -12.60 6.09
CA LEU A 16 1.54 -12.56 4.66
C LEU A 16 3.02 -12.30 4.46
N ASP A 17 3.68 -13.14 3.66
CA ASP A 17 5.03 -12.86 3.19
C ASP A 17 5.04 -11.80 2.07
N LEU A 18 6.23 -11.35 1.68
CA LEU A 18 6.39 -10.32 0.65
C LEU A 18 5.79 -10.73 -0.71
N ASN A 19 5.82 -12.01 -1.08
CA ASN A 19 5.24 -12.49 -2.32
C ASN A 19 3.71 -12.50 -2.25
N GLU A 20 3.14 -12.88 -1.12
CA GLU A 20 1.70 -12.85 -0.86
C GLU A 20 1.17 -11.42 -0.80
N ILE A 21 1.88 -10.51 -0.12
CA ILE A 21 1.54 -9.08 -0.09
C ILE A 21 1.57 -8.51 -1.51
N HIS A 22 2.62 -8.80 -2.29
CA HIS A 22 2.73 -8.33 -3.67
C HIS A 22 1.55 -8.82 -4.54
N GLN A 23 1.19 -10.10 -4.45
CA GLN A 23 0.02 -10.65 -5.15
C GLN A 23 -1.27 -9.95 -4.70
N ALA A 24 -1.44 -9.73 -3.39
CA ALA A 24 -2.63 -9.13 -2.81
C ALA A 24 -2.84 -7.67 -3.28
N ILE A 25 -1.81 -6.83 -3.22
CA ILE A 25 -1.92 -5.43 -3.64
C ILE A 25 -2.06 -5.31 -5.17
N THR A 26 -1.41 -6.19 -5.92
CA THR A 26 -1.56 -6.24 -7.39
C THR A 26 -2.99 -6.61 -7.77
N HIS A 27 -3.58 -7.60 -7.08
CA HIS A 27 -4.97 -7.98 -7.27
C HIS A 27 -5.94 -6.85 -6.90
N ALA A 28 -5.60 -6.04 -5.90
CA ALA A 28 -6.35 -4.84 -5.53
C ALA A 28 -6.14 -3.65 -6.50
N GLY A 29 -5.30 -3.80 -7.53
CA GLY A 29 -5.08 -2.80 -8.57
C GLY A 29 -4.02 -1.74 -8.22
N PHE A 30 -3.11 -2.08 -7.30
CA PHE A 30 -1.93 -1.26 -7.00
C PHE A 30 -0.70 -1.87 -7.69
N GLN A 31 0.01 -1.04 -8.46
CA GLN A 31 1.27 -1.41 -9.09
C GLN A 31 2.36 -0.51 -8.53
N LEU A 32 3.27 -1.09 -7.77
CA LEU A 32 4.42 -0.39 -7.20
C LEU A 32 5.69 -0.95 -7.83
N ASP A 33 6.68 -0.09 -8.06
CA ASP A 33 8.03 -0.58 -8.34
C ASP A 33 8.61 -1.28 -7.11
N GLN A 34 9.70 -2.02 -7.33
CA GLN A 34 10.35 -2.81 -6.28
C GLN A 34 10.78 -1.96 -5.08
N HIS A 35 11.31 -0.76 -5.29
CA HIS A 35 11.78 0.11 -4.21
C HIS A 35 10.62 0.65 -3.37
N ALA A 36 9.57 1.13 -4.03
CA ALA A 36 8.35 1.60 -3.37
C ALA A 36 7.69 0.46 -2.58
N PHE A 37 7.57 -0.73 -3.19
CA PHE A 37 6.99 -1.91 -2.57
C PHE A 37 7.70 -2.28 -1.26
N TYR A 38 9.03 -2.42 -1.27
CA TYR A 38 9.79 -2.77 -0.07
C TYR A 38 9.73 -1.69 1.00
N ALA A 39 9.80 -0.40 0.60
CA ALA A 39 9.71 0.71 1.53
C ALA A 39 8.34 0.74 2.22
N THR A 40 7.25 0.50 1.48
CA THR A 40 5.90 0.41 2.03
C THR A 40 5.78 -0.78 2.97
N CYS A 41 6.17 -2.00 2.59
CA CYS A 41 6.06 -3.16 3.48
C CYS A 41 6.82 -2.93 4.79
N LYS A 42 8.06 -2.43 4.72
CA LYS A 42 8.87 -2.12 5.90
C LYS A 42 8.26 -1.04 6.80
N ALA A 43 7.55 -0.07 6.23
CA ALA A 43 6.91 0.99 7.02
C ALA A 43 5.71 0.48 7.83
N PHE A 44 5.10 -0.63 7.42
CA PHE A 44 3.96 -1.27 8.07
C PHE A 44 4.33 -2.56 8.84
N ASP A 45 5.61 -2.92 8.88
CA ASP A 45 6.18 -4.05 9.64
C ASP A 45 6.98 -3.51 10.85
N PRO A 46 6.31 -3.13 11.96
CA PRO A 46 6.97 -2.48 13.09
C PRO A 46 7.87 -3.43 13.90
N ASP A 47 7.52 -4.71 13.95
CA ASP A 47 8.25 -5.75 14.67
C ASP A 47 9.37 -6.38 13.82
N ARG A 48 9.45 -6.03 12.53
CA ARG A 48 10.50 -6.42 11.59
C ARG A 48 10.55 -7.92 11.37
N THR A 49 9.39 -8.55 11.33
CA THR A 49 9.23 -9.97 11.06
C THR A 49 9.53 -10.31 9.60
N GLY A 50 9.44 -9.33 8.71
CA GLY A 50 9.49 -9.53 7.27
C GLY A 50 8.16 -10.03 6.68
N THR A 51 7.12 -10.06 7.50
CA THR A 51 5.76 -10.49 7.17
C THR A 51 4.76 -9.45 7.70
N LEU A 52 3.52 -9.48 7.21
CA LEU A 52 2.45 -8.62 7.73
C LEU A 52 1.30 -9.48 8.25
N GLY A 53 0.94 -9.32 9.51
CA GLY A 53 -0.31 -9.83 10.06
C GLY A 53 -1.53 -9.08 9.51
N GLU A 54 -2.71 -9.57 9.85
CA GLU A 54 -3.98 -9.01 9.39
C GLU A 54 -4.12 -7.49 9.68
N PRO A 55 -3.82 -6.98 10.89
CA PRO A 55 -3.97 -5.56 11.18
C PRO A 55 -3.04 -4.67 10.34
N GLU A 56 -1.81 -5.10 10.13
CA GLU A 56 -0.80 -4.35 9.38
C GLU A 56 -1.13 -4.35 7.88
N PHE A 57 -1.57 -5.49 7.35
CA PHE A 57 -2.01 -5.58 5.97
C PHE A 57 -3.25 -4.70 5.69
N ILE A 58 -4.20 -4.65 6.63
CA ILE A 58 -5.35 -3.76 6.53
C ILE A 58 -4.89 -2.29 6.53
N ALA A 59 -4.01 -1.92 7.45
CA ALA A 59 -3.47 -0.56 7.53
C ALA A 59 -2.73 -0.16 6.24
N LEU A 60 -1.88 -1.05 5.71
CA LEU A 60 -1.18 -0.87 4.43
C LEU A 60 -2.17 -0.65 3.29
N THR A 61 -3.22 -1.45 3.20
CA THR A 61 -4.21 -1.36 2.12
C THR A 61 -5.01 -0.06 2.19
N ILE A 62 -5.39 0.38 3.40
CA ILE A 62 -6.05 1.68 3.61
C ILE A 62 -5.14 2.82 3.15
N PHE A 63 -3.87 2.78 3.54
CA PHE A 63 -2.88 3.77 3.10
C PHE A 63 -2.76 3.83 1.57
N LEU A 64 -2.64 2.69 0.89
CA LEU A 64 -2.56 2.64 -0.58
C LEU A 64 -3.83 3.22 -1.24
N GLN A 65 -5.01 2.94 -0.68
CA GLN A 65 -6.26 3.46 -1.19
C GLN A 65 -6.35 4.99 -1.04
N SER A 66 -5.95 5.53 0.12
CA SER A 66 -5.90 6.97 0.37
C SER A 66 -4.88 7.67 -0.53
N ALA A 67 -3.67 7.10 -0.65
CA ALA A 67 -2.62 7.58 -1.53
C ALA A 67 -3.06 7.63 -2.99
N LYS A 68 -3.73 6.58 -3.48
CA LYS A 68 -4.29 6.53 -4.82
C LYS A 68 -5.36 7.60 -5.04
N GLY A 69 -6.30 7.75 -4.11
CA GLY A 69 -7.36 8.75 -4.22
C GLY A 69 -6.81 10.18 -4.30
N ILE A 70 -5.79 10.49 -3.49
CA ILE A 70 -5.12 11.80 -3.54
C ILE A 70 -4.35 11.96 -4.85
N PHE A 71 -3.58 10.95 -5.27
CA PHE A 71 -2.83 11.01 -6.52
C PHE A 71 -3.76 11.26 -7.72
N GLU A 72 -4.86 10.53 -7.82
CA GLU A 72 -5.86 10.70 -8.89
C GLU A 72 -6.54 12.08 -8.86
N ALA A 73 -6.72 12.69 -7.68
CA ALA A 73 -7.25 14.05 -7.57
C ALA A 73 -6.30 15.11 -8.17
N PHE A 74 -4.99 14.86 -8.14
CA PHE A 74 -3.98 15.74 -8.73
C PHE A 74 -3.60 15.37 -10.17
N ASP A 75 -3.69 14.10 -10.56
CA ASP A 75 -3.43 13.61 -11.93
C ASP A 75 -4.68 13.75 -12.83
N THR A 76 -5.16 14.98 -13.00
CA THR A 76 -6.39 15.28 -13.77
C THR A 76 -6.32 14.86 -15.23
N THR A 77 -5.10 14.72 -15.78
CA THR A 77 -4.86 14.30 -17.17
C THR A 77 -4.67 12.78 -17.31
N ARG A 78 -4.66 12.02 -16.21
CA ARG A 78 -4.34 10.58 -16.18
C ARG A 78 -3.01 10.26 -16.85
N SER A 79 -2.03 11.12 -16.65
CA SER A 79 -0.69 10.98 -17.21
C SER A 79 0.16 9.95 -16.47
N GLY A 80 -0.25 9.56 -15.27
CA GLY A 80 0.55 8.74 -14.35
C GLY A 80 1.65 9.54 -13.65
N SER A 81 1.60 10.88 -13.70
CA SER A 81 2.59 11.75 -13.06
C SER A 81 1.95 13.04 -12.54
N VAL A 82 2.40 13.51 -11.38
CA VAL A 82 1.93 14.75 -10.76
C VAL A 82 3.11 15.64 -10.43
N THR A 83 2.94 16.95 -10.59
CA THR A 83 3.91 17.96 -10.13
C THR A 83 3.34 18.65 -8.91
N PHE A 84 4.08 18.62 -7.81
CA PHE A 84 3.70 19.28 -6.57
C PHE A 84 4.57 20.50 -6.27
N SER A 85 3.93 21.59 -5.87
CA SER A 85 4.58 22.60 -5.04
C SER A 85 4.73 22.06 -3.61
N PHE A 86 5.64 22.63 -2.81
CA PHE A 86 5.86 22.20 -1.42
C PHE A 86 4.55 22.19 -0.57
N PRO A 87 3.67 23.21 -0.62
CA PRO A 87 2.41 23.16 0.13
C PRO A 87 1.48 22.02 -0.33
N GLN A 88 1.41 21.73 -1.63
CA GLN A 88 0.59 20.63 -2.15
C GLN A 88 1.16 19.27 -1.73
N PHE A 89 2.49 19.12 -1.71
CA PHE A 89 3.13 17.92 -1.19
C PHE A 89 2.79 17.70 0.29
N VAL A 90 2.89 18.74 1.12
CA VAL A 90 2.52 18.65 2.55
C VAL A 90 1.04 18.29 2.71
N PHE A 91 0.15 18.91 1.93
CA PHE A 91 -1.27 18.58 1.94
C PHE A 91 -1.52 17.12 1.57
N ALA A 92 -0.93 16.63 0.48
CA ALA A 92 -1.07 15.25 0.05
C ALA A 92 -0.58 14.28 1.14
N ALA A 93 0.64 14.50 1.67
CA ALA A 93 1.22 13.65 2.71
C ALA A 93 0.38 13.63 4.01
N ALA A 94 -0.21 14.76 4.40
CA ALA A 94 -1.05 14.85 5.60
C ALA A 94 -2.39 14.10 5.45
N ASN A 95 -2.94 14.00 4.24
CA ASN A 95 -4.23 13.35 3.98
C ASN A 95 -4.10 11.86 3.58
N THR A 96 -2.88 11.34 3.44
CA THR A 96 -2.64 9.90 3.19
C THR A 96 -2.61 9.02 4.44
N ARG A 97 -2.67 9.60 5.64
CA ARG A 97 -2.55 8.90 6.93
C ARG A 97 -3.89 8.70 7.62
#